data_AF-A0A2R4VQS2-F1
#
_entry.id   AF-A0A2R4VQS2-F1
#
_cell.length_a   1.000
_cell.length_b   1.000
_cell.length_c   1.000
_cell.angle_alpha   90.00
_cell.angle_beta   90.00
_cell.angle_gamma   90.00
#
_symmetry.space_group_name_H-M   'P 1'
#
loop_
_entity.id
_entity.type
_entity.pdbx_description
1 polymer ?
#
loop_
_entity_poly.entity_id
_entity_poly.type
_entity_poly.pdbx_seq_one_letter_code
_entity_poly.pdbx_strand_id
1 'polypeptide(L)'
;MSLRLPIRNLPGVLADVQRLCGDDTAVRFAAHFGDRKLYIPQLARLRDDHPLVQVLGRQTARLLASRLGGNEYTVPTGRWSISHHNARVLRLNGWQPRPIARALALREDTVDRLTADLQPAVADPQPVKLTCPCCGRPYKLTPPPERVEKEEPVEDDATFLAAQPPLLQAAVSAGDLTIEDLRRLESGRA
;
A
#
# COMPACT_ATOMS: atom_id res chain seq x y z
N MET A 1 15.49 11.76 -6.63
CA MET A 1 14.49 12.74 -6.14
C MET A 1 13.42 11.97 -5.37
N SER A 2 13.28 12.18 -4.06
CA SER A 2 12.22 11.51 -3.29
C SER A 2 10.86 12.12 -3.67
N LEU A 3 10.01 11.35 -4.35
CA LEU A 3 8.64 11.76 -4.65
C LEU A 3 7.86 11.92 -3.33
N ARG A 4 7.59 13.16 -2.92
CA ARG A 4 6.75 13.46 -1.76
C ARG A 4 5.30 13.57 -2.20
N LEU A 5 4.53 12.54 -1.92
CA LEU A 5 3.09 12.50 -2.18
C LEU A 5 2.36 13.04 -0.94
N PRO A 6 1.48 14.05 -1.02
CA PRO A 6 0.76 14.53 0.16
C PRO A 6 -0.26 13.50 0.65
N ILE A 7 -0.47 13.44 1.97
CA ILE A 7 -1.55 12.63 2.56
C ILE A 7 -2.89 13.29 2.21
N ARG A 8 -3.83 12.53 1.63
CA ARG A 8 -5.16 13.06 1.30
C ARG A 8 -6.14 12.79 2.45
N ASN A 9 -7.07 13.73 2.66
CA ASN A 9 -8.24 13.57 3.53
C ASN A 9 -7.90 13.23 4.99
N LEU A 10 -6.92 13.90 5.60
CA LEU A 10 -6.74 13.81 7.05
C LEU A 10 -7.94 14.44 7.78
N PRO A 11 -8.47 13.82 8.83
CA PRO A 11 -9.64 14.33 9.55
C PRO A 11 -9.28 15.37 10.61
N GLY A 12 -10.17 16.36 10.78
CA GLY A 12 -10.14 17.33 11.89
C GLY A 12 -8.78 18.00 12.09
N VAL A 13 -8.32 18.04 13.34
CA VAL A 13 -7.06 18.70 13.73
C VAL A 13 -5.82 18.14 13.02
N LEU A 14 -5.86 16.89 12.53
CA LEU A 14 -4.73 16.35 11.75
C LEU A 14 -4.56 17.07 10.41
N ALA A 15 -5.65 17.52 9.78
CA ALA A 15 -5.58 18.31 8.56
C ALA A 15 -4.93 19.68 8.82
N ASP A 16 -5.23 20.29 9.97
CA ASP A 16 -4.59 21.54 10.39
C ASP A 16 -3.10 21.34 10.64
N VAL A 17 -2.73 20.30 11.38
CA VAL A 17 -1.32 19.96 11.64
C VAL A 17 -0.57 19.69 10.34
N GLN A 18 -1.17 18.96 9.40
CA GLN A 18 -0.58 18.70 8.09
C GLN A 18 -0.34 20.00 7.32
N ARG A 19 -1.32 20.90 7.26
CA ARG A 19 -1.19 22.19 6.58
C ARG A 19 -0.11 23.07 7.19
N LEU A 20 0.05 23.03 8.51
CA LEU A 20 1.00 23.87 9.23
C LEU A 20 2.42 23.31 9.25
N CYS A 21 2.57 21.98 9.34
CA CYS A 21 3.85 21.34 9.68
C CYS A 21 4.25 20.19 8.74
N GLY A 22 3.44 19.88 7.73
CA GLY A 22 3.69 18.82 6.76
C GLY A 22 3.22 17.42 7.19
N ASP A 23 3.28 16.50 6.24
CA ASP A 23 2.78 15.11 6.36
C ASP A 23 3.46 14.33 7.49
N ASP A 24 4.80 14.35 7.54
CA ASP A 24 5.58 13.60 8.53
C ASP A 24 5.21 14.02 9.96
N THR A 25 5.02 15.33 10.18
CA THR A 25 4.60 15.87 11.47
C THR A 25 3.18 15.42 11.81
N ALA A 26 2.27 15.44 10.85
CA ALA A 26 0.89 15.00 11.07
C ALA A 26 0.81 13.51 11.41
N VAL A 27 1.60 12.65 10.75
CA VAL A 27 1.67 11.22 11.06
C VAL A 27 2.23 10.99 12.46
N ARG A 28 3.31 11.68 12.83
CA ARG A 28 3.87 11.59 14.20
C ARG A 28 2.88 12.09 15.24
N PHE A 29 2.21 13.21 14.98
CA PHE A 29 1.19 13.75 15.86
C PHE A 29 0.05 12.75 16.08
N ALA A 30 -0.47 12.16 15.00
CA ALA A 30 -1.52 11.13 15.05
C ALA A 30 -1.07 9.89 15.82
N ALA A 31 0.16 9.41 15.60
CA ALA A 31 0.68 8.23 16.28
C ALA A 31 0.83 8.42 17.81
N HIS A 32 1.17 9.63 18.26
CA HIS A 32 1.39 9.90 19.68
C HIS A 32 0.14 10.36 20.42
N PHE A 33 -0.70 11.17 19.79
CA PHE A 33 -1.86 11.80 20.42
C PHE A 33 -3.20 11.28 19.91
N GLY A 34 -3.21 10.36 18.94
CA GLY A 34 -4.43 9.77 18.37
C GLY A 34 -5.32 9.10 19.42
N ASP A 35 -6.62 9.14 19.12
CA ASP A 35 -7.75 8.62 19.92
C ASP A 35 -7.85 9.22 21.33
N ARG A 36 -7.26 10.40 21.53
CA ARG A 36 -7.25 11.10 22.81
C ARG A 36 -7.67 12.56 22.64
N LYS A 37 -8.18 13.13 23.73
CA LYS A 37 -8.32 14.58 23.85
C LYS A 37 -6.96 15.18 24.19
N LEU A 38 -6.59 16.24 23.48
CA LEU A 38 -5.35 16.96 23.69
C LEU A 38 -5.66 18.45 23.83
N TYR A 39 -5.30 19.00 24.98
CA TYR A 39 -5.24 20.44 25.15
C TYR A 39 -3.95 20.98 24.51
N ILE A 40 -4.09 21.92 23.59
CA ILE A 40 -2.94 22.64 23.03
C ILE A 40 -2.84 23.98 23.77
N PRO A 41 -1.81 24.21 24.60
CA PRO A 41 -1.69 25.45 25.35
C PRO A 41 -1.43 26.63 24.41
N GLN A 42 -1.82 27.83 24.83
CA GLN A 42 -1.40 29.06 24.18
C GLN A 42 0.12 29.19 24.19
N LEU A 43 0.68 29.86 23.18
CA LEU A 43 2.14 30.00 23.02
C LEU A 43 2.85 30.51 24.29
N ALA A 44 2.25 31.48 25.01
CA ALA A 44 2.81 32.03 26.24
C ALA A 44 2.87 31.02 27.40
N ARG A 45 2.05 29.96 27.36
CA ARG A 45 1.96 28.92 28.39
C ARG A 45 2.61 27.60 27.96
N LEU A 46 3.18 27.55 26.75
CA LEU A 46 3.85 26.35 26.25
C LEU A 46 5.21 26.20 26.95
N ARG A 47 5.32 25.16 27.79
CA ARG A 47 6.54 24.79 28.48
C ARG A 47 7.33 23.75 27.70
N ASP A 48 8.64 23.69 27.93
CA ASP A 48 9.53 22.77 27.23
C ASP A 48 9.33 21.30 27.64
N ASP A 49 8.76 21.04 28.81
CA ASP A 49 8.36 19.72 29.31
C ASP A 49 7.02 19.22 28.73
N HIS A 50 6.30 20.07 28.00
CA HIS A 50 4.99 19.72 27.47
C HIS A 50 5.09 18.57 26.43
N PRO A 51 4.17 17.58 26.44
CA PRO A 51 4.21 16.43 25.52
C PRO A 51 4.36 16.81 24.04
N LEU A 52 3.71 17.90 23.60
CA LEU A 52 3.87 18.42 22.24
C LEU A 52 5.32 18.77 21.90
N VAL A 53 6.05 19.42 22.82
CA VAL A 53 7.44 19.81 22.63
C VAL A 53 8.33 18.57 22.60
N GLN A 54 8.11 17.64 23.52
CA GLN A 54 8.87 16.39 23.62
C GLN A 54 8.72 15.53 22.36
N VAL A 55 7.50 15.45 21.81
CA VAL A 55 7.20 14.59 20.66
C VAL A 55 7.56 15.24 19.33
N LEU A 56 7.26 16.52 19.13
CA LEU A 56 7.40 17.18 17.82
C LEU A 56 8.60 18.13 17.73
N GLY A 57 9.21 18.45 18.86
CA GLY A 57 10.25 19.46 18.99
C GLY A 57 9.68 20.86 19.26
N ARG A 58 10.53 21.71 19.83
CA ARG A 58 10.16 23.05 20.32
C ARG A 58 9.61 23.96 19.22
N GLN A 59 10.24 23.97 18.05
CA GLN A 59 9.84 24.84 16.94
C GLN A 59 8.45 24.50 16.42
N THR A 60 8.21 23.21 16.15
CA THR A 60 6.92 22.70 15.68
C THR A 60 5.81 22.91 16.71
N ALA A 61 6.10 22.63 17.98
CA ALA A 61 5.13 22.83 19.06
C ALA A 61 4.75 24.32 19.23
N ARG A 62 5.71 25.25 19.10
CA ARG A 62 5.42 26.69 19.12
C ARG A 62 4.57 27.12 17.93
N LEU A 63 4.80 26.56 16.75
CA LEU A 63 3.99 26.83 15.56
C LEU A 63 2.54 26.34 15.75
N LEU A 64 2.35 25.14 16.31
CA LEU A 64 1.01 24.63 16.62
C LEU A 64 0.34 25.47 17.71
N ALA A 65 1.05 25.83 18.78
CA ALA A 65 0.52 26.64 19.87
C ALA A 65 0.16 28.07 19.44
N SER A 66 0.81 28.63 18.41
CA SER A 66 0.48 29.96 17.90
C SER A 66 -0.79 29.98 17.04
N ARG A 67 -1.16 28.84 16.42
CA ARG A 67 -2.31 28.74 15.52
C ARG A 67 -3.52 28.03 16.12
N LEU A 68 -3.28 27.01 16.93
CA LEU A 68 -4.30 26.13 17.51
C LEU A 68 -4.35 26.23 19.05
N GLY A 69 -3.48 27.05 19.66
CA GLY A 69 -3.40 27.16 21.11
C GLY A 69 -4.65 27.74 21.76
N GLY A 70 -4.97 27.26 22.97
CA GLY A 70 -6.10 27.70 23.78
C GLY A 70 -7.31 26.77 23.73
N ASN A 71 -7.33 25.77 22.86
CA ASN A 71 -8.45 24.85 22.69
C ASN A 71 -8.07 23.41 23.05
N GLU A 72 -9.08 22.62 23.40
CA GLU A 72 -9.00 21.17 23.50
C GLU A 72 -9.49 20.53 22.20
N TYR A 73 -8.73 19.57 21.68
CA TYR A 73 -9.05 18.87 20.44
C TYR A 73 -9.22 17.38 20.69
N THR A 74 -10.27 16.78 20.15
CA THR A 74 -10.34 15.33 19.98
C THR A 74 -9.45 14.96 18.80
N VAL A 75 -8.32 14.32 19.06
CA VAL A 75 -7.34 13.97 18.03
C VAL A 75 -7.74 12.63 17.40
N PRO A 76 -8.12 12.59 16.12
CA PRO A 76 -8.40 11.32 15.45
C PRO A 76 -7.08 10.56 15.20
N THR A 77 -7.16 9.24 15.04
CA THR A 77 -5.99 8.41 14.66
C THR A 77 -5.53 8.62 13.22
N GLY A 78 -6.40 9.06 12.31
CA GLY A 78 -6.07 9.21 10.89
C GLY A 78 -5.69 7.88 10.19
N ARG A 79 -5.96 6.73 10.81
CA ARG A 79 -5.51 5.40 10.35
C ARG A 79 -5.83 5.13 8.89
N TRP A 80 -7.05 5.45 8.46
CA TRP A 80 -7.50 5.24 7.09
C TRP A 80 -6.74 6.12 6.10
N SER A 81 -6.65 7.43 6.36
CA SER A 81 -5.96 8.39 5.49
C SER A 81 -4.47 8.07 5.37
N ILE A 82 -3.82 7.68 6.47
CA ILE A 82 -2.41 7.26 6.48
C ILE A 82 -2.24 5.94 5.72
N SER A 83 -3.11 4.95 5.93
CA SER A 83 -3.06 3.67 5.20
C SER A 83 -3.26 3.87 3.69
N HIS A 84 -4.21 4.71 3.30
CA HIS A 84 -4.45 5.06 1.90
C HIS A 84 -3.24 5.77 1.26
N HIS A 85 -2.60 6.67 2.01
CA HIS A 85 -1.36 7.29 1.57
C HIS A 85 -0.23 6.25 1.40
N ASN A 86 -0.07 5.33 2.37
CA ASN A 86 0.93 4.26 2.29
C ASN A 86 0.71 3.35 1.08
N ALA A 87 -0.55 3.03 0.72
CA ALA A 87 -0.85 2.26 -0.49
C ALA A 87 -0.31 2.94 -1.75
N ARG A 88 -0.50 4.26 -1.85
CA ARG A 88 0.00 5.08 -2.96
C ARG A 88 1.53 5.16 -2.98
N VAL A 89 2.16 5.27 -1.81
CA VAL A 89 3.63 5.23 -1.69
C VAL A 89 4.18 3.89 -2.16
N LEU A 90 3.59 2.77 -1.73
CA LEU A 90 4.01 1.44 -2.18
C LEU A 90 3.86 1.30 -3.69
N ARG A 91 2.74 1.78 -4.27
CA ARG A 91 2.54 1.77 -5.72
C ARG A 91 3.63 2.52 -6.49
N LEU A 92 3.99 3.71 -6.02
CA LEU A 92 5.08 4.49 -6.63
C LEU A 92 6.42 3.75 -6.60
N ASN A 93 6.63 2.90 -5.59
CA ASN A 93 7.84 2.08 -5.43
C ASN A 93 7.77 0.74 -6.19
N GLY A 94 6.92 0.61 -7.21
CA GLY A 94 6.86 -0.59 -8.06
C GLY A 94 5.97 -1.71 -7.52
N TRP A 95 5.32 -1.54 -6.36
CA TRP A 95 4.50 -2.62 -5.81
C TRP A 95 3.22 -2.83 -6.62
N GLN A 96 2.83 -4.09 -6.77
CA GLN A 96 1.56 -4.48 -7.39
C GLN A 96 0.39 -4.36 -6.41
N PRO A 97 -0.85 -4.12 -6.87
CA PRO A 97 -2.00 -3.86 -6.01
C PRO A 97 -2.29 -4.97 -4.99
N ARG A 98 -2.20 -6.23 -5.40
CA ARG A 98 -2.47 -7.39 -4.54
C ARG A 98 -1.48 -7.53 -3.37
N PRO A 99 -0.15 -7.47 -3.57
CA PRO A 99 0.82 -7.34 -2.48
C PRO A 99 0.54 -6.18 -1.53
N ILE A 100 0.16 -5.01 -2.05
CA ILE A 100 -0.18 -3.82 -1.24
C ILE A 100 -1.39 -4.12 -0.36
N ALA A 101 -2.46 -4.68 -0.94
CA ALA A 101 -3.69 -5.03 -0.24
C ALA A 101 -3.40 -5.96 0.95
N ARG A 102 -2.57 -6.98 0.73
CA ARG A 102 -2.11 -7.90 1.79
C ARG A 102 -1.27 -7.19 2.86
N ALA A 103 -0.29 -6.38 2.45
CA ALA A 103 0.63 -5.72 3.37
C ALA A 103 -0.07 -4.69 4.28
N LEU A 104 -1.11 -4.02 3.78
CA LEU A 104 -1.85 -2.99 4.50
C LEU A 104 -3.21 -3.46 5.04
N ALA A 105 -3.54 -4.75 4.88
CA ALA A 105 -4.83 -5.33 5.23
C ALA A 105 -6.03 -4.57 4.64
N LEU A 106 -5.93 -4.21 3.36
CA LEU A 106 -6.99 -3.56 2.57
C LEU A 106 -7.59 -4.55 1.57
N ARG A 107 -8.78 -4.23 1.04
CA ARG A 107 -9.35 -4.96 -0.11
C ARG A 107 -8.61 -4.59 -1.39
N GLU A 108 -8.45 -5.52 -2.32
CA GLU A 108 -7.79 -5.29 -3.61
C GLU A 108 -8.46 -4.14 -4.39
N ASP A 109 -9.80 -4.16 -4.53
CA ASP A 109 -10.57 -3.07 -5.17
C ASP A 109 -10.33 -1.68 -4.54
N THR A 110 -10.07 -1.64 -3.23
CA THR A 110 -9.77 -0.39 -2.53
C THR A 110 -8.40 0.12 -2.93
N VAL A 111 -7.41 -0.77 -3.02
CA VAL A 111 -6.08 -0.39 -3.49
C VAL A 111 -6.14 0.08 -4.93
N ASP A 112 -6.80 -0.67 -5.81
CA ASP A 112 -6.93 -0.33 -7.23
C ASP A 112 -7.50 1.08 -7.40
N ARG A 113 -8.62 1.38 -6.72
CA ARG A 113 -9.23 2.72 -6.72
C ARG A 113 -8.30 3.80 -6.17
N LEU A 114 -7.52 3.52 -5.13
CA LEU A 114 -6.59 4.49 -4.53
C LEU A 114 -5.35 4.74 -5.39
N THR A 115 -5.00 3.80 -6.26
CA THR A 115 -3.81 3.83 -7.09
C THR A 115 -4.10 4.01 -8.58
N ALA A 116 -5.37 4.12 -8.97
CA ALA A 116 -5.80 4.25 -10.36
C ALA A 116 -5.16 5.46 -11.07
N ASP A 117 -4.85 6.52 -10.33
CA ASP A 117 -4.20 7.74 -10.83
C ASP A 117 -2.65 7.65 -10.87
N LEU A 118 -2.05 6.51 -10.51
CA LEU A 118 -0.61 6.37 -10.30
C LEU A 118 0.02 5.32 -11.20
N GLN A 119 1.01 5.76 -11.97
CA GLN A 119 1.98 4.87 -12.61
C GLN A 119 3.15 4.60 -11.65
N PRO A 120 3.66 3.36 -11.57
CA PRO A 120 4.86 3.07 -10.81
C PRO A 120 6.04 3.91 -11.31
N ALA A 121 6.79 4.54 -10.40
CA ALA A 121 7.99 5.29 -10.76
C ALA A 121 9.21 4.38 -10.95
N VAL A 122 9.13 3.15 -10.45
CA VAL A 122 10.17 2.13 -10.52
C VAL A 122 9.55 0.86 -11.11
N ALA A 123 10.24 0.23 -12.07
CA ALA A 123 9.79 -1.03 -12.68
C ALA A 123 9.84 -2.17 -11.66
N ASP A 124 10.99 -2.33 -11.00
CA ASP A 124 11.17 -3.38 -9.99
C ASP A 124 10.66 -2.93 -8.61
N PRO A 125 9.89 -3.77 -7.91
CA PRO A 125 9.37 -3.42 -6.59
C PRO A 125 10.51 -3.27 -5.58
N GLN A 126 10.60 -2.09 -4.95
CA GLN A 126 11.63 -1.77 -3.97
C GLN A 126 11.10 -1.85 -2.53
N PRO A 127 11.93 -2.23 -1.55
CA PRO A 127 11.50 -2.23 -0.15
C PRO A 127 11.27 -0.80 0.36
N VAL A 128 10.17 -0.62 1.11
CA VAL A 128 9.75 0.70 1.61
C VAL A 128 9.77 0.73 3.13
N LYS A 129 10.32 1.80 3.70
CA LYS A 129 10.23 2.10 5.14
C LYS A 129 8.97 2.91 5.41
N LEU A 130 8.10 2.40 6.28
CA LEU A 130 6.86 3.06 6.70
C LEU A 130 6.86 3.25 8.22
N THR A 131 5.97 4.11 8.70
CA THR A 131 5.74 4.34 10.12
C THR A 131 4.37 3.79 10.50
N CYS A 132 4.31 2.99 11.57
CA CYS A 132 3.04 2.43 12.03
C CYS A 132 2.12 3.55 12.53
N PRO A 133 0.89 3.70 12.01
CA PRO A 133 -0.02 4.76 12.43
C PRO A 133 -0.49 4.60 13.89
N CYS A 134 -0.38 3.40 14.47
CA CYS A 134 -0.83 3.12 15.83
C CYS A 134 0.25 3.40 16.89
N CYS A 135 1.50 2.98 16.65
CA CYS A 135 2.56 3.06 17.65
C CYS A 135 3.74 3.95 17.24
N GLY A 136 3.73 4.52 16.04
CA GLY A 136 4.80 5.38 15.54
C GLY A 136 6.13 4.66 15.26
N ARG A 137 6.21 3.34 15.44
CA ARG A 137 7.43 2.58 15.18
C ARG A 137 7.68 2.46 13.67
N PRO A 138 8.90 2.74 13.19
CA PRO A 138 9.26 2.51 11.81
C PRO A 138 9.40 1.01 11.54
N TYR A 139 8.95 0.56 10.37
CA TYR A 139 9.10 -0.81 9.91
C TYR A 139 9.41 -0.82 8.40
N LYS A 140 10.06 -1.90 7.94
CA LYS A 140 10.42 -2.10 6.54
C LYS A 140 9.49 -3.15 5.94
N LEU A 141 8.79 -2.78 4.88
CA LEU A 141 8.07 -3.72 4.04
C LEU A 141 8.96 -4.14 2.87
N THR A 142 9.15 -5.44 2.74
CA THR A 142 9.85 -6.04 1.59
C THR A 142 8.80 -6.61 0.65
N PRO A 143 8.87 -6.32 -0.66
CA PRO A 143 7.93 -6.88 -1.60
C PRO A 143 8.03 -8.40 -1.57
N PRO A 144 6.89 -9.12 -1.61
CA PRO A 144 6.95 -10.56 -1.80
C PRO A 144 7.69 -10.85 -3.11
N PRO A 145 8.45 -11.95 -3.19
CA PRO A 145 9.04 -12.35 -4.46
C PRO A 145 7.91 -12.41 -5.48
N GLU A 146 8.14 -11.82 -6.65
CA GLU A 146 7.21 -11.86 -7.75
C GLU A 146 6.78 -13.32 -7.90
N ARG A 147 5.46 -13.57 -8.00
CA ARG A 147 5.04 -14.91 -8.33
C ARG A 147 5.66 -15.16 -9.68
N VAL A 148 6.67 -16.03 -9.71
CA VAL A 148 7.09 -16.72 -10.92
C VAL A 148 5.78 -17.07 -11.58
N GLU A 149 5.49 -16.42 -12.70
CA GLU A 149 4.36 -16.81 -13.53
C GLU A 149 4.50 -18.32 -13.60
N LYS A 150 3.45 -19.06 -13.22
CA LYS A 150 3.46 -20.47 -13.57
C LYS A 150 3.61 -20.41 -15.07
N GLU A 151 4.81 -20.66 -15.58
CA GLU A 151 4.99 -21.14 -16.93
C GLU A 151 3.97 -22.27 -16.96
N GLU A 152 2.86 -22.04 -17.64
CA GLU A 152 1.98 -23.14 -17.98
C GLU A 152 2.94 -24.14 -18.59
N PRO A 153 3.10 -25.32 -17.98
CA PRO A 153 4.06 -26.27 -18.50
C PRO A 153 3.66 -26.42 -19.95
N VAL A 154 4.55 -26.02 -20.85
CA VAL A 154 4.34 -26.21 -22.27
C VAL A 154 4.20 -27.71 -22.38
N GLU A 155 2.95 -28.16 -22.46
CA GLU A 155 2.64 -29.57 -22.46
C GLU A 155 3.25 -30.09 -23.75
N ASP A 156 4.38 -30.77 -23.60
CA ASP A 156 5.09 -31.39 -24.70
C ASP A 156 4.07 -32.24 -25.46
N ASP A 157 4.13 -32.18 -26.79
CA ASP A 157 3.22 -32.90 -27.67
C ASP A 157 3.16 -34.39 -27.34
N ALA A 158 4.27 -34.95 -26.84
CA ALA A 158 4.33 -36.33 -26.34
C ALA A 158 3.48 -36.55 -25.07
N THR A 159 3.50 -35.60 -24.14
CA THR A 159 2.71 -35.66 -22.89
C THR A 159 1.23 -35.46 -23.17
N PHE A 160 0.91 -34.49 -24.04
CA PHE A 160 -0.45 -34.25 -24.50
C PHE A 160 -1.03 -35.49 -25.20
N LEU A 161 -0.29 -36.09 -26.13
CA LEU A 161 -0.73 -37.30 -26.83
C LEU A 161 -0.90 -38.49 -25.89
N ALA A 162 -0.01 -38.66 -24.90
CA ALA A 162 -0.11 -39.73 -23.90
C ALA A 162 -1.36 -39.62 -23.03
N ALA A 163 -1.91 -38.42 -22.83
CA ALA A 163 -3.15 -38.20 -22.08
C ALA A 163 -4.42 -38.51 -22.89
N GLN A 164 -4.32 -38.64 -24.22
CA GLN A 164 -5.46 -38.88 -25.09
C GLN A 164 -5.95 -40.33 -25.03
N PRO A 165 -7.24 -40.62 -25.30
CA PRO A 165 -7.74 -41.99 -25.43
C PRO A 165 -6.94 -42.80 -26.46
N PRO A 166 -6.76 -44.13 -26.27
CA PRO A 166 -5.94 -44.97 -27.15
C PRO A 166 -6.32 -44.91 -28.64
N LEU A 167 -7.60 -44.69 -28.94
CA LEU A 167 -8.09 -44.53 -30.32
C LEU A 167 -7.54 -43.29 -31.01
N LEU A 168 -7.41 -42.17 -30.28
CA LEU A 168 -6.85 -40.92 -30.82
C LEU A 168 -5.33 -41.02 -30.96
N GLN A 169 -4.66 -41.70 -30.02
CA GLN A 169 -3.23 -42.00 -30.13
C GLN A 169 -2.90 -42.84 -31.37
N ALA A 170 -3.72 -43.86 -31.63
CA ALA A 170 -3.58 -44.72 -32.81
C ALA A 170 -3.84 -43.94 -34.12
N ALA A 171 -4.85 -43.06 -34.14
CA ALA A 171 -5.15 -42.23 -35.31
C ALA A 171 -4.01 -41.25 -35.65
N VAL A 172 -3.38 -40.66 -34.62
CA VAL A 172 -2.17 -39.82 -34.83
C VAL A 172 -1.00 -40.67 -35.33
N SER A 173 -0.80 -41.86 -34.76
CA SER A 173 0.26 -42.79 -35.19
C SER A 173 0.09 -43.30 -36.61
N ALA A 174 -1.16 -43.43 -37.07
CA ALA A 174 -1.51 -43.82 -38.43
C ALA A 174 -1.42 -42.66 -39.44
N GLY A 175 -1.30 -41.41 -38.97
CA GLY A 175 -1.27 -40.20 -39.79
C GLY A 175 -2.66 -39.67 -40.20
N ASP A 176 -3.73 -40.23 -39.64
CA ASP A 176 -5.12 -39.83 -39.94
C ASP A 176 -5.50 -38.50 -39.25
N LEU A 177 -4.80 -38.14 -38.17
CA LEU A 177 -5.00 -36.93 -37.39
C LEU A 177 -3.67 -36.31 -36.98
N THR A 178 -3.60 -34.98 -36.96
CA THR A 178 -2.43 -34.29 -36.37
C THR A 178 -2.69 -33.94 -34.90
N ILE A 179 -1.61 -33.70 -34.15
CA ILE A 179 -1.70 -33.24 -32.75
C ILE A 179 -2.40 -31.88 -32.67
N GLU A 180 -2.23 -31.03 -33.69
CA GLU A 180 -2.92 -29.73 -33.77
C GLU A 180 -4.44 -29.89 -33.94
N ASP A 181 -4.89 -30.89 -34.72
CA ASP A 181 -6.31 -31.19 -34.89
C ASP A 181 -6.95 -31.64 -33.57
N LEU A 182 -6.23 -32.44 -32.78
CA LEU A 182 -6.67 -32.85 -31.44
C LEU A 182 -6.81 -31.67 -30.49
N ARG A 183 -5.81 -30.76 -30.46
CA ARG A 183 -5.87 -29.53 -29.64
C ARG A 183 -7.06 -28.64 -30.04
N ARG A 184 -7.40 -28.56 -31.33
CA ARG A 184 -8.58 -27.82 -31.82
C ARG A 184 -9.90 -28.45 -31.37
N LEU A 185 -9.99 -29.78 -31.35
CA LEU A 185 -11.20 -30.50 -30.90
C LEU A 185 -11.47 -30.33 -29.40
N GLU A 186 -10.43 -30.29 -28.56
CA GLU A 186 -10.58 -30.03 -27.13
C GLU A 186 -10.94 -28.57 -26.83
N SER A 187 -10.30 -27.63 -27.54
CA SER A 187 -10.58 -26.19 -27.38
C SER A 187 -12.03 -25.82 -27.75
N GLY A 188 -12.67 -26.59 -28.64
CA GLY A 188 -14.07 -26.41 -29.04
C GLY A 188 -15.10 -27.10 -28.13
N ARG A 189 -14.67 -27.87 -27.13
CA ARG A 189 -15.55 -28.57 -26.17
C ARG A 189 -15.70 -27.85 -24.83
N ALA A 190 -14.86 -26.85 -24.54
CA ALA A 190 -14.93 -26.01 -23.35
C ALA A 190 -15.95 -24.87 -23.52
#